data_AF-A0A418KXD3-F1
#
_entry.id   AF-A0A418KXD3-F1
#
_cell.length_a   1.000
_cell.length_b   1.000
_cell.length_c   1.000
_cell.angle_alpha   90.00
_cell.angle_beta   90.00
_cell.angle_gamma   90.00
#
_symmetry.space_group_name_H-M   'P 1'
#
loop_
_entity.id
_entity.type
_entity.pdbx_description
1 polymer ?
#
loop_
_entity_poly.entity_id
_entity_poly.type
_entity_poly.pdbx_seq_one_letter_code
_entity_poly.pdbx_strand_id
1 'polypeptide(L)'
;MSSALALSACGSDDGGDGDSTATTDLGVEVSGAPGEKPTLTIPDEDPPESLEVEVIDEGDGPEVGENDVVVANYLGQTWAPRPPASDAPAETPAETPAETPAETPAGTETPAEGDVGGAATPEDEASADPSEDAGSGEAEPYVFDNSYDRGSAASFSLNQVIEGWKEGLTGQSVGSRVLLSIPPDQGYGAQEGHDLQNDTLVFVVDIVDSIDPTAHASGEPVADVPEGLPTVTDGEDGAAPTLDFAGATPPEASDSTLVINGDGEELGANLVVNMVQASYPDGADVITTWDEGQAPLTLAAEQLAGIPGLAEALTGATVGSRVVSRISATDNANPDGTEGTPLVLVIDVIGSY
;
A
#
# COMPACT_ATOMS: atom_id res chain seq x y z
N MET A 1 -33.91 2.90 52.50
CA MET A 1 -34.67 2.95 51.24
C MET A 1 -33.63 3.03 50.14
N SER A 2 -33.21 1.88 49.64
CA SER A 2 -32.29 1.78 48.49
C SER A 2 -33.15 1.69 47.24
N SER A 3 -33.05 2.68 46.36
CA SER A 3 -33.55 2.58 45.00
C SER A 3 -32.38 2.24 44.09
N ALA A 4 -32.34 0.99 43.64
CA ALA A 4 -31.54 0.56 42.51
C ALA A 4 -32.32 0.89 41.23
N LEU A 5 -31.71 1.64 40.32
CA LEU A 5 -32.16 1.80 38.95
C LEU A 5 -31.41 0.76 38.12
N ALA A 6 -32.11 -0.33 37.77
CA ALA A 6 -31.68 -1.24 36.71
C ALA A 6 -32.24 -0.69 35.40
N LEU A 7 -31.37 -0.20 34.52
CA LEU A 7 -31.69 -0.02 33.11
C LEU A 7 -31.30 -1.32 32.40
N SER A 8 -32.31 -2.11 32.10
CA SER A 8 -32.23 -3.19 31.12
C SER A 8 -32.35 -2.52 29.75
N ALA A 9 -31.23 -2.40 29.04
CA ALA A 9 -31.25 -2.20 27.59
C ALA A 9 -31.15 -3.58 26.95
N CYS A 10 -32.31 -4.13 26.59
CA CYS A 10 -32.44 -5.17 25.59
C CYS A 10 -32.78 -4.43 24.30
N GLY A 11 -31.76 -4.18 23.47
CA GLY A 11 -31.92 -3.73 22.10
C GLY A 11 -31.50 -4.89 21.22
N SER A 12 -32.46 -5.41 20.46
CA SER A 12 -32.36 -6.62 19.68
C SER A 12 -31.34 -6.48 18.55
N ASP A 13 -30.51 -7.51 18.46
CA ASP A 13 -29.88 -8.00 17.24
C ASP A 13 -30.96 -8.15 16.15
N ASP A 14 -30.96 -7.24 15.17
CA ASP A 14 -31.72 -7.37 13.93
C ASP A 14 -30.69 -7.54 12.81
N GLY A 15 -30.30 -8.80 12.59
CA GLY A 15 -29.57 -9.21 11.40
C GLY A 15 -30.43 -8.94 10.17
N GLY A 16 -30.25 -7.75 9.61
CA GLY A 16 -30.72 -7.40 8.27
C GLY A 16 -29.66 -7.78 7.25
N ASP A 17 -29.71 -9.03 6.75
CA ASP A 17 -29.15 -9.42 5.46
C ASP A 17 -29.93 -8.71 4.33
N GLY A 18 -29.82 -7.39 4.27
CA GLY A 18 -30.41 -6.55 3.23
C GLY A 18 -29.29 -5.84 2.50
N ASP A 19 -29.21 -6.05 1.19
CA ASP A 19 -28.44 -5.21 0.26
C ASP A 19 -28.75 -3.74 0.58
N SER A 20 -27.84 -3.09 1.32
CA SER A 20 -28.00 -1.71 1.74
C SER A 20 -27.63 -0.82 0.58
N THR A 21 -28.60 -0.11 0.04
CA THR A 21 -28.36 0.95 -0.94
C THR A 21 -28.45 2.30 -0.26
N ALA A 22 -27.38 3.09 -0.33
CA ALA A 22 -27.36 4.49 0.04
C ALA A 22 -27.46 5.36 -1.22
N THR A 23 -28.09 6.52 -1.12
CA THR A 23 -28.08 7.56 -2.16
C THR A 23 -27.39 8.78 -1.58
N THR A 24 -26.35 9.25 -2.27
CA THR A 24 -25.55 10.41 -1.86
C THR A 24 -26.26 11.73 -2.16
N ASP A 25 -25.74 12.84 -1.62
CA ASP A 25 -26.19 14.19 -1.97
C ASP A 25 -25.91 14.51 -3.45
N LEU A 26 -24.91 13.86 -4.05
CA LEU A 26 -24.64 13.86 -5.50
C LEU A 26 -25.63 13.00 -6.32
N GLY A 27 -26.56 12.28 -5.69
CA GLY A 27 -27.49 11.39 -6.37
C GLY A 27 -26.87 10.06 -6.84
N VAL A 28 -25.65 9.75 -6.41
CA VAL A 28 -25.00 8.46 -6.68
C VAL A 28 -25.61 7.39 -5.78
N GLU A 29 -26.06 6.29 -6.36
CA GLU A 29 -26.50 5.13 -5.59
C GLU A 29 -25.31 4.19 -5.36
N VAL A 30 -25.04 3.88 -4.08
CA VAL A 30 -23.98 2.97 -3.62
C VAL A 30 -24.65 1.77 -2.97
N SER A 31 -24.46 0.56 -3.50
CA SER A 31 -24.97 -0.67 -2.91
C SER A 31 -23.85 -1.61 -2.44
N GLY A 32 -24.21 -2.61 -1.63
CA GLY A 32 -23.27 -3.54 -0.98
C GLY A 32 -22.95 -3.13 0.46
N ALA A 33 -22.72 -4.10 1.34
CA ALA A 33 -22.37 -3.83 2.73
C ALA A 33 -20.91 -3.33 2.85
N PRO A 34 -20.53 -2.64 3.95
CA PRO A 34 -19.13 -2.34 4.25
C PRO A 34 -18.25 -3.60 4.19
N GLY A 35 -17.10 -3.51 3.53
CA GLY A 35 -16.18 -4.63 3.28
C GLY A 35 -16.56 -5.51 2.08
N GLU A 36 -17.75 -5.36 1.50
CA GLU A 36 -18.13 -6.01 0.24
C GLU A 36 -17.90 -5.08 -0.95
N LYS A 37 -17.61 -5.67 -2.13
CA LYS A 37 -17.44 -4.90 -3.36
C LYS A 37 -18.71 -4.09 -3.65
N PRO A 38 -18.64 -2.74 -3.65
CA PRO A 38 -19.82 -1.94 -3.90
C PRO A 38 -20.22 -1.99 -5.37
N THR A 39 -21.49 -1.71 -5.65
CA THR A 39 -21.96 -1.35 -7.00
C THR A 39 -22.38 0.11 -7.00
N LEU A 40 -22.07 0.82 -8.08
CA LEU A 40 -22.31 2.25 -8.22
C LEU A 40 -23.26 2.54 -9.38
N THR A 41 -24.25 3.39 -9.16
CA THR A 41 -25.08 3.99 -10.22
C THR A 41 -24.92 5.51 -10.18
N ILE A 42 -24.27 6.07 -11.20
CA ILE A 42 -24.07 7.52 -11.35
C ILE A 42 -25.32 8.12 -12.02
N PRO A 43 -25.84 9.27 -11.54
CA PRO A 43 -26.96 9.94 -12.20
C PRO A 43 -26.57 10.51 -13.56
N ASP A 44 -27.55 10.68 -14.45
CA ASP A 44 -27.39 11.37 -15.74
C ASP A 44 -27.37 12.90 -15.54
N GLU A 45 -26.40 13.36 -14.76
CA GLU A 45 -26.14 14.77 -14.43
C GLU A 45 -24.65 15.09 -14.63
N ASP A 46 -24.33 16.37 -14.83
CA ASP A 46 -22.93 16.81 -14.95
C ASP A 46 -22.18 16.54 -13.61
N PRO A 47 -20.92 16.07 -13.65
CA PRO A 47 -20.13 15.86 -12.44
C PRO A 47 -19.89 17.18 -11.68
N PRO A 48 -19.65 17.12 -10.36
CA PRO A 48 -19.21 18.28 -9.61
C PRO A 48 -17.85 18.78 -10.13
N GLU A 49 -17.66 20.10 -10.11
CA GLU A 49 -16.41 20.76 -10.52
C GLU A 49 -15.38 20.83 -9.38
N SER A 50 -15.75 20.43 -8.16
CA SER A 50 -14.91 20.37 -6.95
C SER A 50 -14.85 18.96 -6.40
N LEU A 51 -13.82 18.68 -5.58
CA LEU A 51 -13.80 17.48 -4.75
C LEU A 51 -15.02 17.46 -3.83
N GLU A 52 -15.80 16.39 -3.93
CA GLU A 52 -16.91 16.11 -3.04
C GLU A 52 -16.59 14.84 -2.24
N VAL A 53 -16.83 14.90 -0.94
CA VAL A 53 -16.52 13.83 0.01
C VAL A 53 -17.78 13.56 0.82
N GLU A 54 -18.28 12.33 0.73
CA GLU A 54 -19.46 11.91 1.48
C GLU A 54 -19.18 10.63 2.25
N VAL A 55 -19.38 10.66 3.57
CA VAL A 55 -19.32 9.46 4.40
C VAL A 55 -20.64 8.71 4.27
N ILE A 56 -20.58 7.51 3.70
CA ILE A 56 -21.74 6.63 3.51
C ILE A 56 -22.03 5.86 4.80
N ASP A 57 -20.97 5.29 5.38
CA ASP A 57 -21.00 4.60 6.66
C ASP A 57 -19.86 5.16 7.52
N GLU A 58 -20.18 5.64 8.72
CA GLU A 58 -19.22 6.22 9.65
C GLU A 58 -18.50 5.11 10.44
N GLY A 59 -17.17 5.16 10.43
CA GLY A 59 -16.33 4.32 11.28
C GLY A 59 -16.12 4.90 12.68
N ASP A 60 -15.82 4.03 13.65
CA ASP A 60 -15.53 4.42 15.02
C ASP A 60 -14.02 4.37 15.36
N GLY A 61 -13.16 4.15 14.35
CA GLY A 61 -11.71 4.04 14.49
C GLY A 61 -11.00 5.41 14.60
N PRO A 62 -9.66 5.40 14.72
CA PRO A 62 -8.87 6.64 14.71
C PRO A 62 -9.06 7.41 13.40
N GLU A 63 -8.88 8.73 13.46
CA GLU A 63 -8.87 9.59 12.27
C GLU A 63 -7.60 9.37 11.46
N VAL A 64 -7.74 9.34 10.14
CA VAL A 64 -6.62 9.27 9.19
C VAL A 64 -5.80 10.56 9.24
N GLY A 65 -4.50 10.45 9.51
CA GLY A 65 -3.56 11.57 9.49
C GLY A 65 -3.17 12.01 8.08
N GLU A 66 -2.74 13.27 7.93
CA GLU A 66 -2.42 13.91 6.63
C GLU A 66 -1.30 13.20 5.84
N ASN A 67 -0.43 12.46 6.53
CA ASN A 67 0.73 11.78 5.95
C ASN A 67 0.64 10.26 6.05
N ASP A 68 -0.48 9.73 6.53
CA ASP A 68 -0.60 8.33 6.88
C ASP A 68 -0.47 7.42 5.65
N VAL A 69 -0.10 6.19 5.93
CA VAL A 69 -0.33 5.07 5.02
C VAL A 69 -1.73 4.53 5.31
N VAL A 70 -2.64 4.71 4.37
CA VAL A 70 -4.01 4.21 4.47
C VAL A 70 -4.07 2.81 3.90
N VAL A 71 -4.62 1.86 4.67
CA VAL A 71 -5.02 0.55 4.16
C VAL A 71 -6.50 0.64 3.80
N ALA A 72 -6.86 0.32 2.56
CA ALA A 72 -8.23 0.42 2.10
C ALA A 72 -8.64 -0.70 1.14
N ASN A 73 -9.93 -1.02 1.18
CA ASN A 73 -10.59 -1.60 0.01
C ASN A 73 -11.25 -0.50 -0.80
N TYR A 74 -11.19 -0.57 -2.13
CA TYR A 74 -11.71 0.51 -2.96
C TYR A 74 -12.22 0.00 -4.31
N LEU A 75 -13.14 0.78 -4.88
CA LEU A 75 -13.58 0.68 -6.27
C LEU A 75 -13.56 2.08 -6.89
N GLY A 76 -12.88 2.22 -8.02
CA GLY A 76 -12.80 3.44 -8.80
C GLY A 76 -13.48 3.27 -10.16
N GLN A 77 -14.35 4.22 -10.51
CA GLN A 77 -14.97 4.32 -11.82
C GLN A 77 -14.98 5.76 -12.32
N THR A 78 -15.10 5.98 -13.62
CA THR A 78 -15.34 7.33 -14.15
C THR A 78 -16.79 7.74 -13.92
N TRP A 79 -17.03 9.04 -13.72
CA TRP A 79 -18.39 9.58 -13.66
C TRP A 79 -19.14 9.35 -14.97
N ALA A 80 -18.52 9.76 -16.08
CA ALA A 80 -19.06 9.53 -17.41
C ALA A 80 -18.81 8.06 -17.82
N PRO A 81 -19.82 7.34 -18.34
CA PRO A 81 -19.62 6.00 -18.86
C PRO A 81 -18.70 6.03 -20.09
N ARG A 82 -17.96 4.94 -20.31
CA ARG A 82 -17.06 4.79 -21.46
C ARG A 82 -17.46 3.58 -22.31
N PRO A 83 -17.04 3.52 -23.58
CA PRO A 83 -17.20 2.31 -24.38
C PRO A 83 -16.50 1.11 -23.70
N PRO A 84 -16.98 -0.13 -23.92
CA PRO A 84 -16.36 -1.31 -23.37
C PRO A 84 -14.89 -1.42 -23.82
N ALA A 85 -14.02 -1.92 -22.94
CA ALA A 85 -12.57 -1.96 -23.13
C ALA A 85 -12.08 -2.70 -24.41
N SER A 86 -12.93 -3.51 -25.07
CA SER A 86 -12.59 -4.15 -26.35
C SER A 86 -12.58 -3.21 -27.56
N ASP A 87 -13.19 -2.02 -27.43
CA ASP A 87 -13.28 -1.00 -28.48
C ASP A 87 -12.37 0.21 -28.22
N ALA A 88 -11.60 0.20 -27.13
CA ALA A 88 -10.45 1.09 -27.00
C ALA A 88 -9.39 0.67 -28.03
N PRO A 89 -8.75 1.60 -28.76
CA PRO A 89 -7.68 1.23 -29.68
C PRO A 89 -6.65 0.43 -28.88
N ALA A 90 -6.30 -0.76 -29.36
CA ALA A 90 -5.21 -1.53 -28.76
C ALA A 90 -4.00 -0.60 -28.67
N GLU A 91 -3.62 -0.25 -27.44
CA GLU A 91 -2.35 0.41 -27.15
C GLU A 91 -1.29 -0.40 -27.88
N THR A 92 -0.73 0.19 -28.92
CA THR A 92 0.39 -0.42 -29.63
C THR A 92 1.51 -0.45 -28.60
N PRO A 93 2.04 -1.61 -28.19
CA PRO A 93 3.14 -1.64 -27.24
C PRO A 93 4.21 -0.71 -27.78
N ALA A 94 4.60 0.28 -26.98
CA ALA A 94 5.62 1.24 -27.36
C ALA A 94 6.84 0.47 -27.86
N GLU A 95 7.13 0.54 -29.17
CA GLU A 95 8.37 -0.01 -29.70
C GLU A 95 9.51 0.76 -29.04
N THR A 96 10.31 0.03 -28.25
CA THR A 96 11.54 0.52 -27.64
C THR A 96 12.36 1.26 -28.69
N PRO A 97 12.69 2.56 -28.50
CA PRO A 97 13.61 3.23 -29.40
C PRO A 97 14.98 2.55 -29.29
N ALA A 98 15.48 2.04 -30.42
CA ALA A 98 16.80 1.47 -30.52
C ALA A 98 17.88 2.49 -30.11
N GLU A 99 18.68 2.12 -29.13
CA GLU A 99 19.83 2.90 -28.68
C GLU A 99 20.89 3.01 -29.80
N THR A 100 21.32 4.23 -30.08
CA THR A 100 22.56 4.49 -30.82
C THR A 100 23.65 4.86 -29.81
N PRO A 101 24.83 4.21 -29.82
CA PRO A 101 25.77 4.28 -28.70
C PRO A 101 26.53 5.60 -28.67
N ALA A 102 26.63 6.21 -27.50
CA ALA A 102 27.57 7.30 -27.23
C ALA A 102 28.47 6.95 -26.04
N GLU A 103 29.74 7.23 -26.22
CA GLU A 103 30.87 6.77 -25.42
C GLU A 103 30.87 7.27 -23.97
N THR A 104 31.42 6.44 -23.09
CA THR A 104 31.68 6.66 -21.66
C THR A 104 32.55 7.93 -21.42
N PRO A 105 32.37 8.65 -20.30
CA PRO A 105 33.15 8.29 -19.11
C PRO A 105 32.42 8.47 -17.76
N ALA A 106 32.70 7.50 -16.88
CA ALA A 106 32.90 7.59 -15.43
C ALA A 106 31.87 8.34 -14.56
N GLY A 107 31.11 7.54 -13.81
CA GLY A 107 31.07 7.64 -12.34
C GLY A 107 29.94 8.46 -11.75
N THR A 108 28.84 7.82 -11.40
CA THR A 108 28.20 7.82 -10.07
C THR A 108 26.96 6.95 -10.17
N GLU A 109 26.87 5.93 -9.31
CA GLU A 109 25.83 4.92 -9.32
C GLU A 109 24.80 5.24 -8.24
N THR A 110 23.52 5.09 -8.57
CA THR A 110 22.41 5.01 -7.61
C THR A 110 21.48 3.90 -8.15
N PRO A 111 21.17 2.86 -7.36
CA PRO A 111 20.28 1.75 -7.76
C PRO A 111 18.81 2.19 -7.61
N ALA A 112 17.93 1.98 -8.58
CA ALA A 112 17.29 0.72 -9.03
C ALA A 112 16.14 0.29 -8.10
N GLU A 113 14.93 0.75 -8.43
CA GLU A 113 13.67 0.15 -7.98
C GLU A 113 13.39 -1.12 -8.79
N GLY A 114 13.03 -2.17 -8.06
CA GLY A 114 12.87 -3.53 -8.56
C GLY A 114 11.52 -3.77 -9.26
N ASP A 115 11.65 -4.42 -10.41
CA ASP A 115 10.65 -5.21 -11.11
C ASP A 115 10.10 -6.34 -10.22
N VAL A 116 8.80 -6.59 -10.29
CA VAL A 116 8.19 -7.90 -9.99
C VAL A 116 7.35 -8.34 -11.17
N GLY A 117 7.92 -9.26 -11.96
CA GLY A 117 7.30 -9.88 -13.12
C GLY A 117 6.28 -10.99 -12.82
N GLY A 118 5.66 -11.45 -13.90
CA GLY A 118 4.74 -12.59 -13.88
C GLY A 118 4.08 -12.85 -15.23
N ALA A 119 4.87 -13.03 -16.30
CA ALA A 119 4.37 -13.33 -17.63
C ALA A 119 3.83 -14.78 -17.72
N ALA A 120 2.52 -14.91 -17.91
CA ALA A 120 1.90 -16.09 -18.48
C ALA A 120 1.86 -15.93 -20.01
N THR A 121 2.48 -16.86 -20.74
CA THR A 121 2.38 -16.95 -22.20
C THR A 121 0.98 -17.42 -22.61
N PRO A 122 0.28 -16.76 -23.55
CA PRO A 122 -0.79 -17.41 -24.30
C PRO A 122 -0.20 -18.15 -25.51
N GLU A 123 -0.63 -19.40 -25.65
CA GLU A 123 -0.49 -20.16 -26.88
C GLU A 123 -1.38 -19.55 -27.98
N ASP A 124 -0.81 -19.54 -29.17
CA ASP A 124 -1.37 -19.22 -30.49
C ASP A 124 -2.75 -19.88 -30.71
N GLU A 125 -3.74 -19.15 -31.22
CA GLU A 125 -4.66 -19.63 -32.26
C GLU A 125 -5.60 -18.49 -32.76
N ALA A 126 -5.72 -18.44 -34.09
CA ALA A 126 -6.82 -17.93 -34.90
C ALA A 126 -6.92 -16.43 -35.22
N SER A 127 -6.33 -16.09 -36.36
CA SER A 127 -6.71 -14.98 -37.24
C SER A 127 -8.23 -14.91 -37.47
N ALA A 128 -8.84 -13.76 -37.15
CA ALA A 128 -10.16 -13.38 -37.60
C ALA A 128 -10.10 -12.10 -38.46
N ASP A 129 -10.97 -12.06 -39.45
CA ASP A 129 -11.14 -11.12 -40.56
C ASP A 129 -11.50 -9.70 -40.08
N PRO A 130 -10.81 -8.62 -40.49
CA PRO A 130 -11.15 -7.26 -40.08
C PRO A 130 -12.24 -6.69 -40.98
N SER A 131 -13.46 -7.21 -40.87
CA SER A 131 -14.63 -6.60 -41.50
C SER A 131 -15.95 -6.96 -40.83
N GLU A 132 -16.02 -6.86 -39.50
CA GLU A 132 -17.30 -6.90 -38.79
C GLU A 132 -17.46 -5.65 -37.93
N ASP A 133 -18.47 -4.87 -38.31
CA ASP A 133 -19.31 -3.98 -37.49
C ASP A 133 -18.62 -3.27 -36.31
N ALA A 134 -18.22 -2.01 -36.51
CA ALA A 134 -17.90 -1.10 -35.41
C ALA A 134 -19.15 -0.90 -34.57
N GLY A 135 -19.27 -1.70 -33.51
CA GLY A 135 -20.45 -1.80 -32.66
C GLY A 135 -20.82 -0.47 -32.05
N SER A 136 -22.10 -0.13 -32.17
CA SER A 136 -22.78 0.87 -31.35
C SER A 136 -22.95 0.34 -29.92
N GLY A 137 -21.85 0.07 -29.22
CA GLY A 137 -21.87 -0.32 -27.82
C GLY A 137 -22.52 0.78 -26.99
N GLU A 138 -23.48 0.41 -26.15
CA GLU A 138 -24.04 1.32 -25.15
C GLU A 138 -22.91 1.71 -24.19
N ALA A 139 -22.88 2.99 -23.76
CA ALA A 139 -21.87 3.44 -22.81
C ALA A 139 -22.17 2.81 -21.45
N GLU A 140 -21.21 2.08 -20.89
CA GLU A 140 -21.36 1.34 -19.63
C GLU A 140 -20.53 2.01 -18.52
N PRO A 141 -20.85 1.76 -17.23
CA PRO A 141 -19.99 2.17 -16.13
C PRO A 141 -18.55 1.67 -16.36
N TYR A 142 -17.60 2.60 -16.32
CA TYR A 142 -16.20 2.27 -16.57
C TYR A 142 -15.44 2.21 -15.26
N VAL A 143 -15.42 1.02 -14.67
CA VAL A 143 -14.58 0.68 -13.53
C VAL A 143 -13.16 0.50 -14.03
N PHE A 144 -12.25 1.38 -13.62
CA PHE A 144 -10.85 1.35 -14.05
C PHE A 144 -9.95 0.62 -13.06
N ASP A 145 -10.31 0.60 -11.77
CA ASP A 145 -9.54 -0.12 -10.77
C ASP A 145 -10.36 -0.52 -9.53
N ASN A 146 -9.99 -1.63 -8.88
CA ASN A 146 -10.55 -2.03 -7.59
C ASN A 146 -9.67 -3.05 -6.84
N SER A 147 -9.76 -3.06 -5.51
CA SER A 147 -9.06 -4.04 -4.65
C SER A 147 -9.84 -5.36 -4.47
N TYR A 148 -11.17 -5.31 -4.52
CA TYR A 148 -12.03 -6.44 -4.19
C TYR A 148 -11.82 -7.65 -5.11
N ASP A 149 -11.66 -7.43 -6.41
CA ASP A 149 -11.39 -8.49 -7.39
C ASP A 149 -10.01 -9.12 -7.18
N ARG A 150 -9.07 -8.41 -6.55
CA ARG A 150 -7.76 -8.93 -6.15
C ARG A 150 -7.82 -9.76 -4.86
N GLY A 151 -8.85 -9.56 -4.05
CA GLY A 151 -9.11 -10.35 -2.83
C GLY A 151 -8.34 -9.90 -1.59
N SER A 152 -7.68 -8.74 -1.63
CA SER A 152 -6.98 -8.15 -0.49
C SER A 152 -7.08 -6.63 -0.51
N ALA A 153 -7.05 -6.00 0.67
CA ALA A 153 -6.88 -4.56 0.78
C ALA A 153 -5.53 -4.11 0.19
N ALA A 154 -5.43 -2.82 -0.12
CA ALA A 154 -4.21 -2.20 -0.61
C ALA A 154 -3.78 -1.08 0.34
N SER A 155 -2.46 -0.89 0.48
CA SER A 155 -1.86 0.20 1.26
C SER A 155 -1.43 1.35 0.35
N PHE A 156 -1.72 2.58 0.74
CA PHE A 156 -1.36 3.78 -0.01
C PHE A 156 -0.77 4.83 0.92
N SER A 157 0.43 5.35 0.61
CA SER A 157 0.88 6.58 1.25
C SER A 157 0.07 7.76 0.71
N LEU A 158 -0.57 8.54 1.59
CA LEU A 158 -1.31 9.74 1.16
C LEU A 158 -0.43 10.79 0.47
N ASN A 159 0.89 10.71 0.63
CA ASN A 159 1.85 11.57 -0.05
C ASN A 159 2.20 11.11 -1.49
N GLN A 160 1.73 9.95 -1.92
CA GLN A 160 2.05 9.34 -3.21
C GLN A 160 0.81 9.04 -4.07
N VAL A 161 -0.38 9.45 -3.62
CA VAL A 161 -1.64 9.31 -4.36
C VAL A 161 -2.08 10.65 -4.96
N ILE A 162 -3.13 10.61 -5.80
CA ILE A 162 -3.77 11.80 -6.34
C ILE A 162 -4.28 12.73 -5.23
N GLU A 163 -4.27 14.04 -5.49
CA GLU A 163 -4.63 15.08 -4.50
C GLU A 163 -6.02 14.86 -3.90
N GLY A 164 -7.00 14.43 -4.71
CA GLY A 164 -8.35 14.14 -4.24
C GLY A 164 -8.43 13.00 -3.22
N TRP A 165 -7.53 12.00 -3.28
CA TRP A 165 -7.44 10.98 -2.23
C TRP A 165 -6.81 11.53 -0.95
N LYS A 166 -5.71 12.29 -1.09
CA LYS A 166 -5.06 12.92 0.06
C LYS A 166 -6.02 13.81 0.83
N GLU A 167 -6.68 14.75 0.14
CA GLU A 167 -7.64 15.66 0.76
C GLU A 167 -8.90 14.95 1.23
N GLY A 168 -9.43 14.00 0.45
CA GLY A 168 -10.71 13.35 0.74
C GLY A 168 -10.67 12.37 1.89
N LEU A 169 -9.53 11.70 2.13
CA LEU A 169 -9.38 10.69 3.17
C LEU A 169 -8.80 11.24 4.47
N THR A 170 -8.05 12.36 4.43
CA THR A 170 -7.52 12.97 5.64
C THR A 170 -8.66 13.37 6.59
N GLY A 171 -8.55 12.97 7.86
CA GLY A 171 -9.54 13.25 8.90
C GLY A 171 -10.76 12.32 8.87
N GLN A 172 -10.87 11.40 7.92
CA GLN A 172 -11.91 10.37 7.95
C GLN A 172 -11.59 9.31 9.01
N SER A 173 -12.60 8.72 9.61
CA SER A 173 -12.43 7.68 10.65
C SER A 173 -12.13 6.32 10.01
N VAL A 174 -11.16 5.58 10.55
CA VAL A 174 -10.96 4.17 10.20
C VAL A 174 -12.25 3.37 10.45
N GLY A 175 -12.59 2.48 9.53
CA GLY A 175 -13.85 1.75 9.47
C GLY A 175 -14.94 2.45 8.64
N SER A 176 -14.70 3.67 8.16
CA SER A 176 -15.68 4.38 7.33
C SER A 176 -15.70 3.84 5.89
N ARG A 177 -16.88 3.89 5.28
CA ARG A 177 -17.05 3.86 3.81
C ARG A 177 -17.28 5.27 3.32
N VAL A 178 -16.38 5.75 2.46
CA VAL A 178 -16.38 7.13 1.95
C VAL A 178 -16.54 7.12 0.44
N LEU A 179 -17.45 7.92 -0.08
CA LEU A 179 -17.54 8.24 -1.51
C LEU A 179 -16.75 9.52 -1.80
N LEU A 180 -15.89 9.46 -2.81
CA LEU A 180 -15.16 10.61 -3.33
C LEU A 180 -15.59 10.84 -4.79
N SER A 181 -15.99 12.07 -5.12
CA SER A 181 -16.05 12.53 -6.51
C SER A 181 -14.92 13.52 -6.74
N ILE A 182 -13.93 13.11 -7.54
CA ILE A 182 -12.67 13.81 -7.72
C ILE A 182 -12.64 14.47 -9.09
N PRO A 183 -12.60 15.81 -9.19
CA PRO A 183 -12.52 16.51 -10.45
C PRO A 183 -11.14 16.27 -11.11
N PRO A 184 -11.01 16.48 -12.43
CA PRO A 184 -9.79 16.12 -13.15
C PRO A 184 -8.52 16.76 -12.59
N ASP A 185 -8.57 18.02 -12.17
CA ASP A 185 -7.41 18.75 -11.64
C ASP A 185 -6.88 18.19 -10.31
N GLN A 186 -7.71 17.49 -9.54
CA GLN A 186 -7.32 16.76 -8.33
C GLN A 186 -7.14 15.24 -8.57
N GLY A 187 -7.33 14.79 -9.81
CA GLY A 187 -7.06 13.43 -10.29
C GLY A 187 -5.83 13.39 -11.20
N TYR A 188 -6.03 13.07 -12.48
CA TYR A 188 -4.94 12.93 -13.48
C TYR A 188 -4.80 14.14 -14.42
N GLY A 189 -5.61 15.18 -14.24
CA GLY A 189 -5.57 16.42 -14.99
C GLY A 189 -5.62 16.23 -16.51
N ALA A 190 -4.96 17.14 -17.22
CA ALA A 190 -4.81 17.08 -18.68
C ALA A 190 -3.48 16.43 -19.11
N GLN A 191 -2.98 15.45 -18.35
CA GLN A 191 -1.74 14.75 -18.68
C GLN A 191 -1.89 13.99 -19.99
N GLU A 192 -1.16 14.39 -21.03
CA GLU A 192 -1.22 13.74 -22.34
C GLU A 192 -0.78 12.28 -22.24
N GLY A 193 -1.64 11.36 -22.66
CA GLY A 193 -1.37 9.92 -22.71
C GLY A 193 -1.77 9.15 -21.45
N HIS A 194 -2.42 9.80 -20.48
CA HIS A 194 -3.04 9.09 -19.36
C HIS A 194 -4.49 8.72 -19.70
N ASP A 195 -4.88 7.45 -19.57
CA ASP A 195 -6.23 7.00 -19.97
C ASP A 195 -7.36 7.72 -19.26
N LEU A 196 -7.14 8.11 -18.00
CA LEU A 196 -8.10 8.85 -17.16
C LEU A 196 -7.95 10.38 -17.24
N GLN A 197 -7.22 10.90 -18.23
CA GLN A 197 -7.07 12.34 -18.41
C GLN A 197 -8.43 13.02 -18.61
N ASN A 198 -8.64 14.15 -17.95
CA ASN A 198 -9.86 14.96 -18.00
C ASN A 198 -11.14 14.29 -17.46
N ASP A 199 -11.06 13.09 -16.89
CA ASP A 199 -12.23 12.47 -16.26
C ASP A 199 -12.46 12.99 -14.84
N THR A 200 -13.73 13.07 -14.46
CA THR A 200 -14.11 13.03 -13.03
C THR A 200 -14.13 11.57 -12.58
N LEU A 201 -13.44 11.30 -11.48
CA LEU A 201 -13.32 9.95 -10.91
C LEU A 201 -14.27 9.83 -9.72
N VAL A 202 -14.98 8.71 -9.62
CA VAL A 202 -15.78 8.36 -8.46
C VAL A 202 -15.15 7.15 -7.78
N PHE A 203 -14.79 7.31 -6.52
CA PHE A 203 -14.28 6.24 -5.68
C PHE A 203 -15.26 5.95 -4.55
N VAL A 204 -15.41 4.66 -4.22
CA VAL A 204 -15.87 4.23 -2.89
C VAL A 204 -14.70 3.57 -2.19
N VAL A 205 -14.36 4.08 -1.02
CA VAL A 205 -13.19 3.67 -0.23
C VAL A 205 -13.67 3.21 1.14
N ASP A 206 -13.39 1.95 1.46
CA ASP A 206 -13.52 1.39 2.80
C ASP A 206 -12.18 1.51 3.49
N ILE A 207 -12.09 2.39 4.48
CA ILE A 207 -10.86 2.65 5.23
C ILE A 207 -10.70 1.51 6.24
N VAL A 208 -9.72 0.64 6.02
CA VAL A 208 -9.46 -0.53 6.86
C VAL A 208 -8.53 -0.18 8.02
N ASP A 209 -7.49 0.62 7.75
CA ASP A 209 -6.51 1.02 8.76
C ASP A 209 -5.79 2.33 8.36
N SER A 210 -5.18 3.00 9.33
CA SER A 210 -4.36 4.19 9.16
C SER A 210 -3.06 4.05 9.95
N ILE A 211 -1.93 4.08 9.24
CA ILE A 211 -0.62 3.80 9.79
C ILE A 211 0.23 5.08 9.75
N ASP A 212 0.69 5.52 10.90
CA ASP A 212 1.64 6.63 11.02
C ASP A 212 3.00 6.22 10.42
N PRO A 213 3.45 6.85 9.31
CA PRO A 213 4.70 6.47 8.66
C PRO A 213 5.93 6.81 9.50
N THR A 214 5.79 7.61 10.55
CA THR A 214 6.87 8.01 11.46
C THR A 214 6.99 7.09 12.67
N ALA A 215 6.09 6.11 12.80
CA ALA A 215 6.08 5.16 13.89
C ALA A 215 7.38 4.35 13.96
N HIS A 216 7.67 3.91 15.19
CA HIS A 216 8.82 3.11 15.58
C HIS A 216 8.34 1.79 16.18
N ALA A 217 9.27 0.87 16.35
CA ALA A 217 9.06 -0.27 17.22
C ALA A 217 8.62 0.15 18.65
N SER A 218 7.62 -0.53 19.19
CA SER A 218 7.05 -0.35 20.52
C SER A 218 6.87 -1.71 21.17
N GLY A 219 7.19 -1.83 22.46
CA GLY A 219 6.98 -3.05 23.21
C GLY A 219 8.17 -3.44 24.08
N GLU A 220 8.34 -4.74 24.30
CA GLU A 220 9.32 -5.26 25.28
C GLU A 220 10.59 -5.77 24.59
N PRO A 221 11.79 -5.32 25.02
CA PRO A 221 13.04 -5.85 24.52
C PRO A 221 13.18 -7.36 24.78
N VAL A 222 13.64 -8.10 23.78
CA VAL A 222 13.94 -9.52 23.90
C VAL A 222 15.23 -9.69 24.72
N ALA A 223 15.16 -10.43 25.83
CA ALA A 223 16.26 -10.51 26.80
C ALA A 223 17.48 -11.31 26.29
N ASP A 224 17.26 -12.33 25.48
CA ASP A 224 18.28 -13.29 25.05
C ASP A 224 18.60 -13.14 23.55
N VAL A 225 19.10 -11.96 23.16
CA VAL A 225 19.57 -11.70 21.79
C VAL A 225 20.99 -12.25 21.57
N PRO A 226 21.32 -12.80 20.38
CA PRO A 226 22.66 -13.31 20.08
C PRO A 226 23.75 -12.22 20.18
N GLU A 227 24.97 -12.62 20.52
CA GLU A 227 26.14 -11.72 20.44
C GLU A 227 26.49 -11.41 18.97
N GLY A 228 27.13 -10.26 18.73
CA GLY A 228 27.63 -9.87 17.41
C GLY A 228 26.65 -9.11 16.52
N LEU A 229 25.43 -8.83 17.02
CA LEU A 229 24.52 -7.85 16.41
C LEU A 229 25.04 -6.42 16.69
N PRO A 230 24.81 -5.46 15.77
CA PRO A 230 24.96 -4.05 16.10
C PRO A 230 23.96 -3.64 17.17
N THR A 231 24.36 -2.71 18.03
CA THR A 231 23.45 -2.13 19.02
C THR A 231 22.56 -1.11 18.32
N VAL A 232 21.25 -1.32 18.41
CA VAL A 232 20.25 -0.39 17.87
C VAL A 232 19.85 0.59 18.97
N THR A 233 19.91 1.88 18.68
CA THR A 233 19.38 2.94 19.56
C THR A 233 18.24 3.62 18.84
N ASP A 234 17.08 3.71 19.49
CA ASP A 234 15.92 4.41 18.94
C ASP A 234 16.27 5.87 18.61
N GLY A 235 15.68 6.36 17.51
CA GLY A 235 15.72 7.78 17.20
C GLY A 235 14.79 8.57 18.11
N GLU A 236 14.91 9.89 18.07
CA GLU A 236 13.85 10.77 18.58
C GLU A 236 12.58 10.61 17.70
N ASP A 237 11.43 11.11 18.16
CA ASP A 237 10.15 10.97 17.43
C ASP A 237 10.30 11.38 15.95
N GLY A 238 10.02 10.43 15.05
CA GLY A 238 10.14 10.59 13.60
C GLY A 238 11.55 10.51 13.00
N ALA A 239 12.60 10.31 13.80
CA ALA A 239 13.96 10.10 13.31
C ALA A 239 14.33 8.62 13.27
N ALA A 240 15.07 8.18 12.26
CA ALA A 240 15.52 6.79 12.14
C ALA A 240 16.32 6.31 13.38
N PRO A 241 16.23 5.01 13.74
CA PRO A 241 17.14 4.41 14.70
C PRO A 241 18.59 4.47 14.22
N THR A 242 19.52 4.58 15.16
CA THR A 242 20.96 4.61 14.88
C THR A 242 21.62 3.28 15.26
N LEU A 243 22.68 2.93 14.53
CA LEU A 243 23.39 1.66 14.67
C LEU A 243 24.81 1.88 15.19
N ASP A 244 25.15 1.21 16.28
CA ASP A 244 26.53 1.12 16.78
C ASP A 244 27.11 -0.28 16.48
N PHE A 245 28.14 -0.30 15.65
CA PHE A 245 28.85 -1.51 15.24
C PHE A 245 30.00 -1.89 16.17
N ALA A 246 30.18 -1.20 17.30
CA ALA A 246 31.20 -1.55 18.29
C ALA A 246 30.97 -2.97 18.83
N GLY A 247 31.78 -3.92 18.35
CA GLY A 247 31.68 -5.33 18.71
C GLY A 247 30.71 -6.14 17.84
N ALA A 248 30.08 -5.52 16.83
CA ALA A 248 29.31 -6.23 15.82
C ALA A 248 30.25 -7.02 14.91
N THR A 249 29.80 -8.20 14.48
CA THR A 249 30.56 -9.06 13.57
C THR A 249 29.73 -9.36 12.33
N PRO A 250 30.29 -9.23 11.12
CA PRO A 250 29.59 -9.62 9.90
C PRO A 250 29.12 -11.08 9.99
N PRO A 251 27.90 -11.38 9.52
CA PRO A 251 27.38 -12.75 9.53
C PRO A 251 28.11 -13.63 8.49
N GLU A 252 28.45 -14.87 8.88
CA GLU A 252 28.93 -15.88 7.93
C GLU A 252 27.77 -16.47 7.09
N ALA A 253 26.55 -16.43 7.63
CA ALA A 253 25.30 -16.84 6.97
C ALA A 253 24.20 -15.89 7.42
N SER A 254 23.25 -15.57 6.54
CA SER A 254 22.20 -14.62 6.89
C SER A 254 21.29 -15.14 7.99
N ASP A 255 20.86 -14.24 8.87
CA ASP A 255 19.95 -14.52 9.96
C ASP A 255 19.09 -13.31 10.30
N SER A 256 17.96 -13.55 10.97
CA SER A 256 17.09 -12.51 11.48
C SER A 256 16.77 -12.78 12.95
N THR A 257 16.82 -11.74 13.76
CA THR A 257 16.60 -11.81 15.21
C THR A 257 15.54 -10.79 15.62
N LEU A 258 14.47 -11.26 16.26
CA LEU A 258 13.54 -10.38 16.96
C LEU A 258 14.24 -9.75 18.17
N VAL A 259 14.30 -8.42 18.24
CA VAL A 259 14.97 -7.69 19.33
C VAL A 259 13.99 -6.90 20.18
N ILE A 260 12.82 -6.53 19.63
CA ILE A 260 11.69 -5.97 20.38
C ILE A 260 10.46 -6.79 19.98
N ASN A 261 9.75 -7.34 20.96
CA ASN A 261 8.44 -7.91 20.74
C ASN A 261 7.39 -6.80 20.84
N GLY A 262 6.61 -6.63 19.78
CA GLY A 262 5.55 -5.65 19.66
C GLY A 262 4.53 -5.69 20.81
N ASP A 263 3.84 -4.57 21.02
CA ASP A 263 2.68 -4.47 21.91
C ASP A 263 1.37 -4.12 21.19
N GLY A 264 1.40 -4.06 19.87
CA GLY A 264 0.24 -3.84 19.00
C GLY A 264 -0.50 -5.13 18.62
N GLU A 265 -1.21 -5.06 17.49
CA GLU A 265 -2.07 -6.12 16.97
C GLU A 265 -1.28 -7.32 16.40
N GLU A 266 -1.95 -8.47 16.29
CA GLU A 266 -1.37 -9.65 15.63
C GLU A 266 -1.07 -9.35 14.16
N LEU A 267 0.07 -9.84 13.67
CA LEU A 267 0.52 -9.55 12.31
C LEU A 267 -0.40 -10.18 11.25
N GLY A 268 -0.83 -9.34 10.30
CA GLY A 268 -1.51 -9.73 9.08
C GLY A 268 -0.61 -10.40 8.04
N ALA A 269 -1.14 -10.60 6.83
CA ALA A 269 -0.41 -11.25 5.74
C ALA A 269 0.63 -10.33 5.08
N ASN A 270 0.35 -9.03 5.09
CA ASN A 270 1.22 -7.98 4.57
C ASN A 270 1.68 -7.12 5.73
N LEU A 271 2.95 -6.76 5.75
CA LEU A 271 3.51 -5.86 6.75
C LEU A 271 3.78 -4.50 6.12
N VAL A 272 3.49 -3.44 6.87
CA VAL A 272 4.01 -2.10 6.58
C VAL A 272 5.18 -1.88 7.53
N VAL A 273 6.36 -1.60 6.98
CA VAL A 273 7.60 -1.53 7.75
C VAL A 273 8.37 -0.26 7.46
N ASN A 274 8.99 0.28 8.50
CA ASN A 274 10.12 1.18 8.34
C ASN A 274 11.43 0.39 8.43
N MET A 275 12.46 0.83 7.71
CA MET A 275 13.76 0.16 7.74
C MET A 275 14.97 1.09 7.70
N VAL A 276 16.03 0.65 8.37
CA VAL A 276 17.39 1.16 8.21
C VAL A 276 18.27 0.03 7.69
N GLN A 277 18.90 0.26 6.55
CA GLN A 277 19.98 -0.59 6.05
C GLN A 277 21.32 0.08 6.32
N ALA A 278 22.35 -0.71 6.68
CA ALA A 278 23.73 -0.25 6.71
C ALA A 278 24.72 -1.38 6.38
N SER A 279 25.88 -1.01 5.85
CA SER A 279 26.99 -1.91 5.51
C SER A 279 27.89 -2.19 6.71
N TYR A 280 28.35 -3.43 6.86
CA TYR A 280 29.48 -3.75 7.73
C TYR A 280 30.81 -3.19 7.16
N PRO A 281 31.84 -3.00 8.00
CA PRO A 281 31.87 -3.25 9.45
C PRO A 281 31.52 -2.03 10.31
N ASP A 282 31.27 -0.87 9.71
CA ASP A 282 31.22 0.43 10.39
C ASP A 282 29.88 1.17 10.23
N GLY A 283 28.89 0.56 9.58
CA GLY A 283 27.58 1.16 9.35
C GLY A 283 27.57 2.19 8.22
N ALA A 284 28.42 2.01 7.21
CA ALA A 284 28.42 2.85 6.01
C ALA A 284 27.17 2.58 5.13
N ASP A 285 27.02 3.36 4.04
CA ASP A 285 25.98 3.19 3.02
C ASP A 285 24.55 3.10 3.59
N VAL A 286 24.23 4.01 4.50
CA VAL A 286 22.92 4.02 5.17
C VAL A 286 21.81 4.37 4.18
N ILE A 287 20.78 3.51 4.15
CA ILE A 287 19.52 3.75 3.45
C ILE A 287 18.40 3.65 4.48
N THR A 288 17.46 4.58 4.47
CA THR A 288 16.40 4.63 5.48
C THR A 288 15.06 5.12 4.93
N THR A 289 13.95 4.57 5.44
CA THR A 289 12.60 4.99 5.07
C THR A 289 12.10 6.22 5.83
N TRP A 290 12.85 6.68 6.85
CA TRP A 290 12.50 7.89 7.60
C TRP A 290 12.98 9.18 6.93
N ASP A 291 13.77 9.08 5.86
CA ASP A 291 14.21 10.26 5.10
C ASP A 291 13.04 10.93 4.38
N GLU A 292 13.10 12.27 4.25
CA GLU A 292 12.03 13.06 3.64
C GLU A 292 11.70 12.56 2.22
N GLY A 293 10.42 12.26 1.97
CA GLY A 293 9.93 11.76 0.69
C GLY A 293 10.10 10.25 0.49
N GLN A 294 10.65 9.53 1.45
CA GLN A 294 10.58 8.06 1.49
C GLN A 294 9.28 7.63 2.19
N ALA A 295 8.65 6.57 1.66
CA ALA A 295 7.49 5.95 2.28
C ALA A 295 7.92 4.66 2.99
N PRO A 296 7.16 4.23 4.03
CA PRO A 296 7.28 2.88 4.54
C PRO A 296 7.12 1.84 3.43
N LEU A 297 7.77 0.69 3.59
CA LEU A 297 7.69 -0.40 2.63
C LEU A 297 6.56 -1.36 2.99
N THR A 298 5.85 -1.83 1.99
CA THR A 298 4.93 -2.96 2.12
C THR A 298 5.68 -4.25 1.77
N LEU A 299 5.72 -5.18 2.72
CA LEU A 299 6.27 -6.53 2.55
C LEU A 299 5.14 -7.54 2.52
N ALA A 300 4.81 -8.03 1.32
CA ALA A 300 3.94 -9.19 1.14
C ALA A 300 4.67 -10.49 1.53
N ALA A 301 3.90 -11.57 1.69
CA ALA A 301 4.43 -12.89 2.09
C ALA A 301 5.63 -13.37 1.27
N GLU A 302 5.67 -13.10 -0.04
CA GLU A 302 6.79 -13.47 -0.92
C GLU A 302 8.05 -12.65 -0.62
N GLN A 303 7.92 -11.34 -0.39
CA GLN A 303 9.04 -10.47 -0.04
C GLN A 303 9.59 -10.81 1.36
N LEU A 304 8.69 -11.10 2.32
CA LEU A 304 9.07 -11.58 3.66
C LEU A 304 9.87 -12.87 3.58
N ALA A 305 9.46 -13.81 2.72
CA ALA A 305 10.17 -15.05 2.49
C ALA A 305 11.54 -14.86 1.81
N GLY A 306 11.74 -13.73 1.13
CA GLY A 306 13.00 -13.34 0.50
C GLY A 306 14.09 -12.91 1.50
N ILE A 307 13.73 -12.48 2.71
CA ILE A 307 14.69 -12.07 3.74
C ILE A 307 14.99 -13.27 4.66
N PRO A 308 16.24 -13.80 4.67
CA PRO A 308 16.56 -15.03 5.40
C PRO A 308 16.24 -14.95 6.90
N GLY A 309 15.41 -15.90 7.35
CA GLY A 309 15.00 -16.04 8.75
C GLY A 309 13.95 -15.03 9.23
N LEU A 310 13.53 -14.06 8.41
CA LEU A 310 12.62 -13.00 8.86
C LEU A 310 11.25 -13.55 9.29
N ALA A 311 10.65 -14.42 8.49
CA ALA A 311 9.36 -15.04 8.81
C ALA A 311 9.41 -15.88 10.10
N GLU A 312 10.53 -16.57 10.36
CA GLU A 312 10.72 -17.33 11.60
C GLU A 312 10.87 -16.38 12.80
N ALA A 313 11.65 -15.30 12.66
CA ALA A 313 11.83 -14.30 13.69
C ALA A 313 10.52 -13.59 14.07
N LEU A 314 9.61 -13.40 13.12
CA LEU A 314 8.31 -12.76 13.34
C LEU A 314 7.20 -13.73 13.79
N THR A 315 7.50 -15.02 13.99
CA THR A 315 6.49 -15.99 14.44
C THR A 315 5.97 -15.63 15.83
N GLY A 316 4.69 -15.26 15.93
CA GLY A 316 4.04 -14.84 17.18
C GLY A 316 4.36 -13.41 17.61
N ALA A 317 5.05 -12.64 16.76
CA ALA A 317 5.27 -11.22 16.94
C ALA A 317 3.99 -10.42 16.59
N THR A 318 3.99 -9.15 16.96
CA THR A 318 2.87 -8.21 16.77
C THR A 318 3.36 -6.88 16.17
N VAL A 319 2.44 -6.01 15.75
CA VAL A 319 2.76 -4.63 15.35
C VAL A 319 3.52 -3.93 16.48
N GLY A 320 4.52 -3.13 16.12
CA GLY A 320 5.51 -2.55 17.03
C GLY A 320 6.77 -3.41 17.18
N SER A 321 6.84 -4.61 16.58
CA SER A 321 8.04 -5.45 16.67
C SER A 321 9.23 -4.86 15.90
N ARG A 322 10.44 -5.09 16.43
CA ARG A 322 11.71 -4.82 15.73
C ARG A 322 12.48 -6.09 15.46
N VAL A 323 12.91 -6.25 14.22
CA VAL A 323 13.82 -7.32 13.79
C VAL A 323 15.14 -6.73 13.32
N VAL A 324 16.25 -7.35 13.71
CA VAL A 324 17.56 -7.10 13.14
C VAL A 324 17.91 -8.28 12.23
N SER A 325 17.95 -8.04 10.92
CA SER A 325 18.35 -9.01 9.91
C SER A 325 19.77 -8.73 9.45
N ARG A 326 20.66 -9.71 9.54
CA ARG A 326 22.03 -9.61 9.04
C ARG A 326 22.14 -10.41 7.76
N ILE A 327 22.58 -9.78 6.67
CA ILE A 327 22.71 -10.40 5.36
C ILE A 327 24.20 -10.70 5.10
N SER A 328 24.50 -11.95 4.78
CA SER A 328 25.87 -12.42 4.49
C SER A 328 26.40 -11.84 3.17
N ALA A 329 27.73 -11.86 3.00
CA ALA A 329 28.37 -11.48 1.75
C ALA A 329 27.89 -12.33 0.55
N THR A 330 27.58 -13.61 0.81
CA THR A 330 27.08 -14.55 -0.20
C THR A 330 25.64 -14.25 -0.59
N ASP A 331 24.78 -13.90 0.37
CA ASP A 331 23.38 -13.60 0.08
C ASP A 331 23.19 -12.18 -0.49
N ASN A 332 24.12 -11.26 -0.19
CA ASN A 332 24.22 -9.96 -0.85
C ASN A 332 25.18 -9.98 -2.05
N ALA A 333 25.10 -10.99 -2.91
CA ALA A 333 25.97 -11.10 -4.07
C ALA A 333 25.75 -9.96 -5.08
N ASN A 334 26.85 -9.48 -5.67
CA ASN A 334 26.81 -8.51 -6.76
C ASN A 334 26.18 -9.12 -8.03
N PRO A 335 25.71 -8.31 -8.99
CA PRO A 335 25.12 -8.81 -10.24
C PRO A 335 26.04 -9.72 -11.08
N ASP A 336 27.35 -9.65 -10.87
CA ASP A 336 28.34 -10.51 -11.52
C ASP A 336 28.57 -11.86 -10.80
N GLY A 337 27.85 -12.10 -9.70
CA GLY A 337 27.91 -13.31 -8.88
C GLY A 337 29.07 -13.33 -7.88
N THR A 338 29.82 -12.24 -7.72
CA THR A 338 30.81 -12.11 -6.65
C THR A 338 30.14 -11.77 -5.32
N GLU A 339 30.77 -12.13 -4.21
CA GLU A 339 30.29 -11.75 -2.88
C GLU A 339 30.26 -10.23 -2.73
N GLY A 340 29.16 -9.70 -2.19
CA GLY A 340 29.05 -8.28 -1.88
C GLY A 340 29.43 -7.98 -0.44
N THR A 341 29.19 -6.73 -0.03
CA THR A 341 29.43 -6.29 1.34
C THR A 341 28.30 -6.80 2.25
N PRO A 342 28.58 -7.47 3.38
CA PRO A 342 27.54 -7.85 4.34
C PRO A 342 26.75 -6.64 4.81
N LEU A 343 25.45 -6.82 5.03
CA LEU A 343 24.52 -5.77 5.42
C LEU A 343 23.85 -6.10 6.76
N VAL A 344 23.32 -5.08 7.41
CA VAL A 344 22.29 -5.21 8.44
C VAL A 344 21.07 -4.41 8.02
N LEU A 345 19.89 -4.99 8.25
CA LEU A 345 18.59 -4.34 8.16
C LEU A 345 18.01 -4.29 9.57
N VAL A 346 17.63 -3.10 10.02
CA VAL A 346 16.75 -2.92 11.18
C VAL A 346 15.36 -2.64 10.63
N ILE A 347 14.41 -3.50 10.97
CA ILE A 347 13.06 -3.50 10.41
C ILE A 347 12.09 -3.29 11.57
N ASP A 348 11.36 -2.19 11.51
CA ASP A 348 10.28 -1.85 12.46
C ASP A 348 8.96 -2.16 11.78
N VAL A 349 8.18 -3.07 12.37
CA VAL A 349 6.83 -3.39 11.87
C VAL A 349 5.86 -2.37 12.45
N ILE A 350 5.45 -1.41 11.61
CA ILE A 350 4.62 -0.27 12.03
C ILE A 350 3.13 -0.48 11.77
N GLY A 351 2.77 -1.47 10.96
CA GLY A 351 1.39 -1.90 10.72
C GLY A 351 1.32 -3.21 9.94
N SER A 352 0.12 -3.76 9.78
CA SER A 352 -0.10 -4.97 8.98
C SER A 352 -1.55 -5.14 8.56
N TYR A 353 -1.79 -5.83 7.45
CA TYR A 353 -3.13 -6.13 6.93
C TYR A 353 -3.21 -7.39 6.07
#